data_AF-A0A8X6V3S9-F1
#
_entry.id   AF-A0A8X6V3S9-F1
#
_cell.length_a   1.000
_cell.length_b   1.000
_cell.length_c   1.000
_cell.angle_alpha   90.00
_cell.angle_beta   90.00
_cell.angle_gamma   90.00
#
_symmetry.space_group_name_H-M   'P 1'
#
loop_
_entity.id
_entity.type
_entity.pdbx_description
1 polymer ?
#
loop_
_entity_poly.entity_id
_entity_poly.type
_entity_poly.pdbx_seq_one_letter_code
_entity_poly.pdbx_strand_id
1 'polypeptide(L)'
;MLTPDSRPNRPQGRIASAAREWLCIFWDQEGLIYYELLKPCETVNTYHYKQQLLNLNDAVLEKREQYKKRQHKVIFLDDNAPSNRAKTTRTSLRRSAGEPLEHAAYSPDLAPSDYLLFASM
;
A
#
# COMPACT_ATOMS: atom_id res chain seq x y z
N MET A 1 -6.22 -44.70 40.64
CA MET A 1 -5.42 -44.55 39.40
C MET A 1 -6.38 -44.30 38.26
N LEU A 2 -6.47 -43.08 37.74
CA LEU A 2 -7.37 -42.71 36.64
C LEU A 2 -6.54 -42.60 35.35
N THR A 3 -6.94 -43.31 34.30
CA THR A 3 -6.34 -43.24 32.96
C THR A 3 -6.59 -41.87 32.32
N PRO A 4 -5.62 -41.29 31.59
CA PRO A 4 -5.85 -40.02 30.91
C PRO A 4 -6.71 -40.24 29.65
N ASP A 5 -7.72 -39.38 29.54
CA ASP A 5 -8.70 -39.28 28.46
C ASP A 5 -8.02 -38.90 27.13
N SER A 6 -8.01 -39.85 26.19
CA SER A 6 -7.48 -39.66 24.83
C SER A 6 -8.47 -38.88 23.99
N ARG A 7 -8.34 -37.55 23.96
CA ARG A 7 -9.10 -36.68 23.05
C ARG A 7 -8.79 -37.05 21.59
N PRO A 8 -9.81 -37.18 20.70
CA PRO A 8 -9.57 -37.46 19.31
C PRO A 8 -8.87 -36.28 18.64
N ASN A 9 -7.81 -36.58 17.89
CA ASN A 9 -7.02 -35.61 17.15
C ASN A 9 -7.91 -35.00 16.05
N ARG A 10 -8.33 -33.74 16.23
CA ARG A 10 -9.13 -33.02 15.24
C ARG A 10 -8.23 -32.75 14.04
N PRO A 11 -8.59 -33.13 12.79
CA PRO A 11 -7.76 -32.81 11.65
C PRO A 11 -7.71 -31.29 11.51
N GLN A 12 -6.53 -30.71 11.74
CA GLN A 12 -6.22 -29.33 11.43
C GLN A 12 -6.20 -29.21 9.90
N GLY A 13 -7.37 -29.25 9.27
CA GLY A 13 -7.54 -28.87 7.89
C GLY A 13 -7.10 -27.43 7.78
N ARG A 14 -5.85 -27.21 7.36
CA ARG A 14 -5.42 -25.94 6.80
C ARG A 14 -6.32 -25.72 5.61
N ILE A 15 -7.37 -24.94 5.78
CA ILE A 15 -8.03 -24.27 4.67
C ILE A 15 -6.86 -23.55 3.98
N ALA A 16 -6.48 -23.99 2.78
CA ALA A 16 -5.51 -23.27 1.99
C ALA A 16 -6.10 -21.87 1.84
N SER A 17 -5.53 -20.89 2.55
CA SER A 17 -5.90 -19.50 2.40
C SER A 17 -5.79 -19.20 0.92
N ALA A 18 -6.91 -18.84 0.29
CA ALA A 18 -6.91 -18.39 -1.10
C ALA A 18 -5.72 -17.46 -1.30
N ALA A 19 -4.92 -17.72 -2.33
CA ALA A 19 -3.76 -16.90 -2.68
C ALA A 19 -4.20 -15.43 -2.73
N ARG A 20 -3.88 -14.67 -1.68
CA ARG A 20 -4.14 -13.23 -1.61
C ARG A 20 -2.98 -12.54 -2.30
N GLU A 21 -3.29 -11.86 -3.38
CA GLU A 21 -2.41 -10.94 -4.07
C GLU A 21 -2.74 -9.52 -3.61
N TRP A 22 -1.72 -8.67 -3.50
CA TRP A 22 -1.90 -7.27 -3.15
C TRP A 22 -1.58 -6.42 -4.37
N LEU A 23 -2.51 -5.53 -4.71
CA LEU A 23 -2.33 -4.57 -5.79
C LEU A 23 -2.08 -3.19 -5.19
N CYS A 24 -0.90 -2.63 -5.45
CA CYS A 24 -0.54 -1.26 -5.11
C CYS A 24 -0.74 -0.39 -6.35
N ILE A 25 -1.53 0.68 -6.26
CA ILE A 25 -1.82 1.57 -7.38
C ILE A 25 -1.59 3.02 -6.95
N PHE A 26 -0.88 3.77 -7.79
CA PHE A 26 -0.64 5.20 -7.65
C PHE A 26 -1.08 5.92 -8.91
N TRP A 27 -1.94 6.91 -8.74
CA TRP A 27 -2.60 7.62 -9.83
C TRP A 27 -2.86 9.07 -9.43
N ASP A 28 -3.09 9.93 -10.42
CA ASP A 28 -3.50 11.32 -10.24
C ASP A 28 -4.67 11.66 -11.17
N GLN A 29 -5.09 12.93 -11.17
CA GLN A 29 -6.16 13.43 -12.04
C GLN A 29 -5.93 13.22 -13.56
N GLU A 30 -4.69 12.98 -13.98
CA GLU A 30 -4.32 12.70 -15.37
C GLU A 30 -4.20 11.18 -15.64
N GLY A 31 -4.45 10.33 -14.64
CA GLY A 31 -4.52 8.87 -14.77
C GLY A 31 -3.44 8.10 -14.01
N LEU A 32 -3.23 6.85 -14.43
CA LEU A 32 -2.37 5.88 -13.74
C LEU A 32 -0.87 6.19 -13.92
N ILE A 33 -0.17 6.37 -12.80
CA ILE A 33 1.26 6.66 -12.77
C ILE A 33 2.07 5.37 -12.61
N TYR A 34 1.80 4.60 -11.56
CA TYR A 34 2.54 3.39 -11.23
C TYR A 34 1.61 2.37 -10.58
N TYR A 35 1.84 1.09 -10.85
CA TYR A 35 1.17 0.01 -10.15
C TYR A 35 2.13 -1.17 -9.98
N GLU A 36 1.88 -1.98 -8.96
CA GLU A 36 2.63 -3.19 -8.70
C GLU A 36 1.70 -4.25 -8.11
N LEU A 37 1.75 -5.45 -8.69
CA LEU A 37 1.06 -6.62 -8.18
C LEU A 37 2.07 -7.49 -7.42
N LEU A 38 1.87 -7.63 -6.11
CA LEU A 38 2.72 -8.46 -5.28
C LEU A 38 2.39 -9.94 -5.48
N LYS A 39 3.41 -10.78 -5.28
CA LYS A 39 3.22 -12.23 -5.37
C LYS A 39 2.25 -12.72 -4.30
N PRO A 40 1.52 -13.82 -4.57
CA PRO A 40 0.68 -14.47 -3.57
C PRO A 40 1.41 -14.70 -2.25
N CYS A 41 0.75 -14.33 -1.15
CA CYS A 41 1.28 -14.46 0.22
C CYS A 41 2.46 -13.53 0.58
N GLU A 42 2.86 -12.63 -0.31
CA GLU A 42 3.81 -11.56 0.01
C GLU A 42 3.10 -10.44 0.78
N THR A 43 3.78 -9.82 1.74
CA THR A 43 3.23 -8.69 2.51
C THR A 43 4.08 -7.47 2.23
N VAL A 44 3.43 -6.32 1.99
CA VAL A 44 4.13 -5.04 1.86
C VAL A 44 4.81 -4.71 3.18
N ASN A 45 6.10 -4.98 3.27
CA ASN A 45 6.92 -4.55 4.40
C ASN A 45 7.44 -3.13 4.15
N THR A 46 8.00 -2.50 5.18
CA THR A 46 8.49 -1.12 5.09
C THR A 46 9.61 -0.94 4.05
N TYR A 47 10.43 -1.97 3.81
CA TYR A 47 11.49 -1.90 2.81
C TYR A 47 10.92 -1.91 1.39
N HIS A 48 9.97 -2.82 1.13
CA HIS A 48 9.24 -2.91 -0.13
C HIS A 48 8.52 -1.60 -0.44
N TYR A 49 7.81 -1.04 0.55
CA TYR A 49 7.12 0.23 0.38
C TYR A 49 8.08 1.38 0.07
N LYS A 50 9.27 1.42 0.68
CA LYS A 50 10.29 2.42 0.33
C LYS A 50 10.77 2.29 -1.11
N GLN A 51 10.98 1.06 -1.61
CA GLN A 51 11.37 0.84 -3.00
C GLN A 51 10.24 1.26 -3.95
N GLN A 52 9.00 0.94 -3.63
CA GLN A 52 7.82 1.41 -4.37
C GLN A 52 7.79 2.94 -4.45
N LEU A 53 8.08 3.66 -3.37
CA LEU A 53 8.12 5.13 -3.38
C LEU A 53 9.27 5.69 -4.24
N LEU A 54 10.40 5.00 -4.35
CA LEU A 54 11.49 5.39 -5.25
C LEU A 54 11.08 5.19 -6.71
N ASN A 55 10.57 4.02 -7.04
CA ASN A 55 10.08 3.70 -8.40
C ASN A 55 8.94 4.63 -8.81
N LEU A 56 8.03 4.93 -7.87
CA LEU A 56 6.96 5.90 -8.08
C LEU A 56 7.53 7.28 -8.42
N ASN A 57 8.54 7.76 -7.69
CA ASN A 57 9.12 9.07 -7.96
C ASN A 57 9.73 9.12 -9.38
N ASP A 58 10.42 8.06 -9.80
CA ASP A 58 10.96 7.98 -11.15
C ASP A 58 9.84 7.97 -12.20
N ALA A 59 8.77 7.20 -11.98
CA ALA A 59 7.60 7.16 -12.85
C ALA A 59 6.85 8.50 -12.92
N VAL A 60 6.75 9.23 -11.79
CA VAL A 60 6.18 10.59 -11.75
C VAL A 60 7.03 11.52 -12.60
N LEU A 61 8.34 11.51 -12.41
CA LEU A 61 9.24 12.36 -13.19
C LEU A 61 9.16 12.00 -14.68
N GLU A 62 9.06 10.73 -15.04
CA GLU A 62 8.91 10.30 -16.43
C GLU A 62 7.60 10.79 -17.05
N LYS A 63 6.46 10.47 -16.44
CA LYS A 63 5.12 10.70 -17.00
C LYS A 63 4.61 12.13 -16.86
N ARG A 64 5.13 12.90 -15.90
CA ARG A 64 4.61 14.23 -15.55
C ARG A 64 5.75 15.26 -15.59
N GLU A 65 5.94 15.89 -16.74
CA GLU A 65 7.00 16.90 -16.94
C GLU A 65 6.91 18.09 -15.98
N GLN A 66 5.71 18.41 -15.48
CA GLN A 66 5.49 19.46 -14.50
C GLN A 66 6.25 19.27 -13.18
N TYR A 67 6.46 18.01 -12.77
CA TYR A 67 7.24 17.69 -11.57
C TYR A 67 8.76 17.65 -11.84
N LYS A 68 9.19 17.39 -13.09
CA LYS A 68 10.62 17.45 -13.48
C LYS A 68 11.23 18.84 -13.23
N LYS A 69 10.46 19.89 -13.53
CA LYS A 69 10.91 21.29 -13.37
C LYS A 69 10.92 21.76 -11.90
N ARG A 70 10.54 20.89 -10.94
CA ARG A 70 10.40 21.20 -9.50
C ARG A 70 9.52 22.44 -9.21
N GLN A 71 8.68 22.83 -10.16
CA GLN A 71 7.77 23.97 -10.01
C GLN A 71 6.62 23.64 -9.06
N HIS A 72 6.28 22.35 -8.94
CA HIS A 72 5.21 21.86 -8.08
C HIS A 72 5.73 20.76 -7.15
N LYS A 73 5.30 20.81 -5.89
CA LYS A 73 5.54 19.75 -4.91
C LYS A 73 4.46 18.69 -5.08
N VAL A 74 4.86 17.42 -5.16
CA VAL A 74 3.91 16.30 -5.14
C VAL A 74 3.28 16.22 -3.75
N ILE A 75 1.96 16.25 -3.69
CA ILE A 75 1.19 15.98 -2.47
C ILE A 75 0.72 14.53 -2.56
N PHE A 76 1.07 13.76 -1.55
CA PHE A 76 0.82 12.32 -1.52
C PHE A 76 -0.30 12.01 -0.52
N LEU A 77 -1.35 11.36 -0.99
CA LEU A 77 -2.46 10.88 -0.18
C LEU A 77 -2.42 9.36 -0.16
N ASP A 78 -2.18 8.78 1.02
CA ASP A 78 -2.29 7.35 1.27
C ASP A 78 -3.25 7.07 2.43
N ASP A 79 -3.62 5.80 2.57
CA ASP A 79 -4.46 5.36 3.67
C ASP A 79 -3.68 5.35 4.99
N ASN A 80 -4.41 5.29 6.10
CA ASN A 80 -3.84 5.33 7.44
C ASN A 80 -3.17 3.99 7.86
N ALA A 81 -2.59 3.24 6.93
CA ALA A 81 -1.94 1.97 7.23
C ALA A 81 -0.73 2.19 8.16
N PRO A 82 -0.45 1.26 9.10
CA PRO A 82 0.68 1.38 10.02
C PRO A 82 2.04 1.57 9.33
N SER A 83 2.24 0.95 8.16
CA SER A 83 3.44 1.08 7.33
C SER A 83 3.66 2.51 6.81
N ASN A 84 2.57 3.21 6.48
CA ASN A 84 2.57 4.55 5.90
C ASN A 84 2.86 5.61 6.96
N ARG A 85 2.28 5.42 8.16
CA ARG A 85 2.48 6.29 9.33
C ARG A 85 3.86 6.17 9.97
N ALA A 86 4.63 5.12 9.66
CA ALA A 86 5.96 4.94 10.23
C ALA A 86 6.85 6.17 9.95
N LYS A 87 7.53 6.69 10.98
CA LYS A 87 8.38 7.90 10.87
C LYS A 87 9.41 7.76 9.75
N THR A 88 9.99 6.57 9.61
CA THR A 88 10.96 6.24 8.56
C THR A 88 10.35 6.34 7.17
N THR A 89 9.12 5.86 6.99
CA THR A 89 8.36 5.97 5.74
C THR A 89 8.02 7.42 5.42
N ARG A 90 7.43 8.19 6.35
CA ARG A 90 7.11 9.61 6.10
C ARG A 90 8.37 10.44 5.81
N THR A 91 9.50 10.12 6.44
CA THR A 91 10.78 10.79 6.17
C THR A 91 11.32 10.43 4.78
N SER A 92 11.26 9.16 4.40
CA SER A 92 11.63 8.72 3.04
C SER A 92 10.75 9.40 1.99
N LEU A 93 9.43 9.39 2.18
CA LEU A 93 8.46 10.03 1.28
C LEU A 93 8.76 11.52 1.08
N ARG A 94 8.99 12.27 2.17
CA ARG A 94 9.38 13.69 2.13
C ARG A 94 10.68 13.96 1.37
N ARG A 95 11.59 12.99 1.33
CA ARG A 95 12.88 13.11 0.65
C ARG A 95 12.80 12.71 -0.82
N SER A 96 12.02 11.67 -1.13
CA SER A 96 12.02 11.05 -2.46
C SER A 96 10.82 11.42 -3.31
N ALA A 97 9.60 11.41 -2.78
CA ALA A 97 8.40 11.38 -3.63
C ALA A 97 7.36 12.48 -3.36
N GLY A 98 7.40 13.19 -2.22
CA GLY A 98 6.47 14.29 -1.97
C GLY A 98 6.12 14.55 -0.50
N GLU A 99 5.14 15.42 -0.27
CA GLU A 99 4.61 15.70 1.06
C GLU A 99 3.43 14.79 1.41
N PRO A 100 3.49 14.00 2.49
CA PRO A 100 2.35 13.22 2.95
C PRO A 100 1.25 14.14 3.50
N LEU A 101 0.07 14.07 2.92
CA LEU A 101 -1.15 14.67 3.45
C LEU A 101 -1.62 13.87 4.68
N GLU A 102 -2.25 14.55 5.63
CA GLU A 102 -2.83 13.86 6.78
C GLU A 102 -4.22 13.34 6.43
N HIS A 103 -4.41 12.02 6.56
CA HIS A 103 -5.69 11.37 6.35
C HIS A 103 -6.36 11.00 7.68
N ALA A 104 -7.67 11.20 7.76
CA ALA A 104 -8.46 10.80 8.91
C ALA A 104 -8.54 9.26 9.00
N ALA A 105 -8.58 8.73 10.22
CA ALA A 105 -8.72 7.30 10.42
C ALA A 105 -10.13 6.84 10.02
N TYR A 106 -10.23 5.69 9.35
CA TYR A 106 -11.49 5.07 8.93
C TYR A 106 -12.37 5.94 8.04
N SER A 107 -11.75 6.71 7.14
CA SER A 107 -12.45 7.59 6.18
C SER A 107 -12.23 7.15 4.73
N PRO A 108 -12.81 6.02 4.29
CA PRO A 108 -12.72 5.58 2.89
C PRO A 108 -13.47 6.52 1.94
N ASP A 109 -14.49 7.22 2.43
CA ASP A 109 -15.21 8.28 1.71
C ASP A 109 -14.32 9.48 1.34
N LEU A 110 -13.21 9.65 2.07
CA LEU A 110 -12.21 10.70 1.82
C LEU A 110 -11.02 10.19 0.99
N ALA A 111 -10.94 8.90 0.68
CA ALA A 111 -9.83 8.30 -0.07
C ALA A 111 -10.26 8.05 -1.54
N PRO A 112 -9.76 8.84 -2.52
CA PRO A 112 -10.15 8.70 -3.93
C PRO A 112 -10.00 7.29 -4.48
N SER A 113 -8.98 6.56 -4.03
CA SER A 113 -8.78 5.17 -4.42
C SER A 113 -9.92 4.25 -3.98
N ASP A 114 -10.48 4.45 -2.79
CA ASP A 114 -11.53 3.58 -2.24
C ASP A 114 -12.88 3.86 -2.91
N TYR A 115 -13.28 5.13 -3.06
CA TYR A 115 -14.61 5.48 -3.58
C TYR A 115 -14.71 5.63 -5.10
N LEU A 116 -13.60 5.81 -5.84
CA LEU A 116 -13.61 5.85 -7.31
C LEU A 116 -13.02 4.59 -7.92
N LEU A 117 -11.76 4.31 -7.60
CA LEU A 117 -10.99 3.30 -8.32
C LEU A 117 -11.45 1.89 -7.96
N PHE A 118 -11.44 1.54 -6.68
CA PHE A 118 -11.83 0.20 -6.24
C PHE A 118 -13.35 -0.01 -6.22
N ALA A 119 -14.15 1.06 -6.13
CA ALA A 119 -15.60 0.94 -6.28
C ALA A 119 -16.04 0.63 -7.71
N SER A 120 -15.22 0.94 -8.72
CA SER A 120 -15.50 0.70 -10.14
C SER A 120 -14.81 -0.55 -10.72
N MET A 121 -13.93 -1.19 -9.95
CA MET A 121 -13.28 -2.47 -10.29
C MET A 121 -14.15 -3.66 -9.86
#